data_AF-A0A2D8S287-F1
#
_entry.id   AF-A0A2D8S287-F1
#
_cell.length_a   1.000
_cell.length_b   1.000
_cell.length_c   1.000
_cell.angle_alpha   90.00
_cell.angle_beta   90.00
_cell.angle_gamma   90.00
#
_symmetry.space_group_name_H-M   'P 1'
#
loop_
_entity.id
_entity.type
_entity.pdbx_description
1 polymer ?
#
loop_
_entity_poly.entity_id
_entity_poly.type
_entity_poly.pdbx_seq_one_letter_code
_entity_poly.pdbx_strand_id
1 'polypeptide(L)'
;MDAIAMHSEADRNSLFVKEADESFLLPNGYLDQDTIINKAKELKVDAIHPGYGFLSENAEFCKKVKDEKIVWIGPDAETISLMGDKINSK
;
A
#
# COMPACT_ATOMS: atom_id res chain seq x y z
N MET A 1 2.34 -17.77 4.92
CA MET A 1 1.84 -16.42 4.57
C MET A 1 3.05 -15.76 4.00
N ASP A 2 2.98 -15.45 2.72
CA ASP A 2 4.16 -15.05 1.96
C ASP A 2 4.15 -13.52 1.89
N ALA A 3 5.30 -12.91 2.13
CA ALA A 3 5.45 -11.47 2.16
C ALA A 3 6.12 -10.98 0.86
N ILE A 4 5.50 -10.00 0.22
CA ILE A 4 6.05 -9.35 -0.96
C ILE A 4 6.43 -7.91 -0.61
N ALA A 5 7.72 -7.59 -0.67
CA ALA A 5 8.23 -6.24 -0.46
C ALA A 5 8.14 -5.39 -1.74
N MET A 6 7.62 -4.18 -1.63
CA MET A 6 7.68 -3.18 -2.70
C MET A 6 8.81 -2.23 -2.38
N HIS A 7 9.70 -1.94 -3.34
CA HIS A 7 10.86 -1.08 -3.05
C HIS A 7 11.20 -0.13 -4.19
N SER A 8 11.78 1.02 -3.86
CA SER A 8 12.40 1.91 -4.84
C SER A 8 13.76 1.35 -5.29
N GLU A 9 14.35 1.91 -6.35
CA GLU A 9 15.69 1.51 -6.78
C GLU A 9 16.75 1.79 -5.68
N ALA A 10 16.58 2.88 -4.93
CA ALA A 10 17.46 3.24 -3.82
C ALA A 10 17.36 2.24 -2.65
N ASP A 11 16.20 1.60 -2.49
CA ASP A 11 15.92 0.68 -1.38
C ASP A 11 16.15 -0.80 -1.74
N ARG A 12 16.66 -1.11 -2.95
CA ARG A 12 16.87 -2.48 -3.43
C ARG A 12 17.62 -3.39 -2.43
N ASN A 13 18.51 -2.80 -1.63
CA ASN A 13 19.34 -3.53 -0.66
C ASN A 13 18.91 -3.35 0.81
N SER A 14 17.79 -2.67 1.05
CA SER A 14 17.24 -2.42 2.38
C SER A 14 16.83 -3.72 3.07
N LEU A 15 16.85 -3.72 4.41
CA LEU A 15 16.61 -4.93 5.20
C LEU A 15 15.22 -5.52 4.92
N PHE A 16 14.17 -4.69 4.83
CA PHE A 16 12.81 -5.16 4.59
C PHE A 16 12.65 -5.91 3.26
N VAL A 17 13.48 -5.61 2.25
CA VAL A 17 13.49 -6.31 0.96
C VAL A 17 14.11 -7.69 1.10
N LYS A 18 15.15 -7.82 1.94
CA LYS A 18 15.87 -9.08 2.18
C LYS A 18 15.11 -10.05 3.06
N GLU A 19 14.26 -9.53 3.95
CA GLU A 19 13.46 -10.34 4.88
C GLU A 19 12.13 -10.81 4.26
N ALA A 20 11.71 -10.24 3.12
CA ALA A 20 10.51 -10.67 2.40
C ALA A 20 10.80 -11.89 1.52
N ASP A 21 9.78 -12.73 1.30
CA ASP A 21 9.89 -13.92 0.44
C ASP A 21 10.08 -13.54 -1.03
N GLU A 22 9.40 -12.47 -1.45
CA GLU A 22 9.51 -11.91 -2.79
C GLU A 22 9.60 -10.38 -2.74
N SER A 23 10.03 -9.76 -3.84
CA SER A 23 10.04 -8.31 -3.94
C SER A 23 9.87 -7.82 -5.38
N PHE A 24 9.34 -6.61 -5.54
CA PHE A 24 9.27 -5.96 -6.84
C PHE A 24 9.62 -4.46 -6.77
N LEU A 25 10.14 -3.97 -7.90
CA LEU A 25 10.54 -2.58 -8.07
C LEU A 25 9.32 -1.68 -8.30
N LEU A 26 9.27 -0.58 -7.55
CA LEU A 26 8.41 0.59 -7.78
C LEU A 26 9.23 1.71 -8.43
N PRO A 27 9.20 1.84 -9.77
CA PRO A 27 10.06 2.78 -10.49
C PRO A 27 9.74 4.25 -10.19
N ASN A 28 8.47 4.56 -9.87
CA ASN A 28 7.99 5.93 -9.62
C ASN A 28 7.85 6.25 -8.12
N GLY A 29 8.34 5.36 -7.25
CA GLY A 29 8.29 5.52 -5.80
C GLY A 29 7.00 5.04 -5.13
N TYR A 30 6.95 5.19 -3.80
CA TYR A 30 5.95 4.59 -2.92
C TYR A 30 4.55 5.23 -2.95
N LEU A 31 4.38 6.32 -3.70
CA LEU A 31 3.08 6.99 -3.87
C LEU A 31 2.40 6.61 -5.19
N ASP A 32 3.04 5.79 -6.02
CA ASP A 32 2.48 5.32 -7.29
C ASP A 32 1.42 4.23 -7.06
N GLN A 33 0.20 4.68 -6.80
CA GLN A 33 -0.96 3.83 -6.54
C GLN A 33 -1.22 2.84 -7.68
N ASP A 34 -1.13 3.30 -8.92
CA ASP A 34 -1.49 2.51 -10.09
C ASP A 34 -0.52 1.34 -10.30
N THR A 35 0.79 1.60 -10.17
CA THR A 35 1.79 0.52 -10.24
C THR A 35 1.61 -0.48 -9.10
N ILE A 36 1.34 -0.02 -7.87
CA ILE A 36 1.11 -0.90 -6.72
C ILE A 36 -0.09 -1.81 -6.98
N ILE A 37 -1.23 -1.26 -7.40
CA ILE A 37 -2.45 -2.03 -7.66
C ILE A 37 -2.25 -3.01 -8.81
N ASN A 38 -1.64 -2.58 -9.91
CA ASN A 38 -1.40 -3.45 -11.06
C ASN A 38 -0.49 -4.63 -10.69
N LYS A 39 0.57 -4.39 -9.92
CA LYS A 39 1.45 -5.45 -9.43
C LYS A 39 0.75 -6.38 -8.44
N ALA A 40 -0.03 -5.83 -7.51
CA ALA A 40 -0.83 -6.60 -6.58
C ALA A 40 -1.78 -7.57 -7.29
N LYS A 41 -2.41 -7.13 -8.39
CA LYS A 41 -3.27 -7.97 -9.24
C LYS A 41 -2.50 -9.04 -10.01
N GLU A 42 -1.38 -8.67 -10.62
CA GLU A 42 -0.50 -9.60 -11.35
C GLU A 42 -0.01 -10.74 -10.44
N LEU A 43 0.39 -10.39 -9.23
CA LEU A 43 0.89 -11.29 -8.20
C LEU A 43 -0.23 -11.99 -7.40
N LYS A 44 -1.50 -11.61 -7.64
CA LYS A 44 -2.69 -12.15 -6.97
C LYS A 44 -2.58 -12.09 -5.44
N VAL A 45 -2.13 -10.95 -4.91
CA VAL A 45 -2.00 -10.78 -3.46
C VAL A 45 -3.37 -10.77 -2.78
N ASP A 46 -3.46 -11.38 -1.61
CA ASP A 46 -4.71 -11.42 -0.84
C ASP A 46 -4.96 -10.08 -0.12
N ALA A 47 -3.90 -9.41 0.31
CA ALA A 47 -3.99 -8.22 1.15
C ALA A 47 -2.85 -7.22 0.90
N ILE A 48 -3.11 -5.94 1.18
CA ILE A 48 -2.11 -4.87 1.23
C ILE A 48 -2.10 -4.29 2.64
N HIS A 49 -0.91 -4.30 3.26
CA HIS A 49 -0.63 -3.61 4.51
C HIS A 49 0.09 -2.29 4.21
N PRO A 50 -0.53 -1.12 4.42
CA PRO A 50 0.06 0.17 4.03
C PRO A 50 1.12 0.70 4.99
N GLY A 51 1.26 0.09 6.17
CA GLY A 51 2.19 0.57 7.20
C GLY A 51 1.72 1.91 7.75
N TYR A 52 2.62 2.88 7.79
CA TYR A 52 2.38 4.25 8.23
C TYR A 52 3.02 5.24 7.26
N GLY A 53 2.50 6.47 7.22
CA GLY A 53 2.88 7.44 6.19
C GLY A 53 2.52 6.95 4.78
N PHE A 54 3.09 7.59 3.75
CA PHE A 54 2.83 7.26 2.34
C PHE A 54 1.32 7.20 2.01
N LEU A 55 0.79 6.02 1.71
CA LEU A 55 -0.59 5.79 1.32
C LEU A 55 -1.48 5.28 2.46
N SER A 56 -0.95 5.11 3.68
CA SER A 56 -1.73 4.61 4.83
C SER A 56 -2.92 5.50 5.22
N GLU A 57 -2.81 6.80 5.01
CA GLU A 57 -3.86 7.78 5.24
C GLU A 57 -4.56 8.23 3.95
N ASN A 58 -4.37 7.48 2.85
CA ASN A 58 -4.97 7.81 1.56
C ASN A 58 -6.28 7.04 1.37
N ALA A 59 -7.41 7.71 1.61
CA ALA A 59 -8.74 7.12 1.48
C ALA A 59 -9.05 6.66 0.05
N GLU A 60 -8.55 7.37 -0.97
CA GLU A 60 -8.73 6.99 -2.37
C GLU A 60 -8.00 5.67 -2.69
N PHE A 61 -6.78 5.52 -2.18
CA PHE A 61 -6.01 4.30 -2.36
C PHE A 61 -6.68 3.09 -1.68
N CYS A 62 -7.17 3.27 -0.45
CA CYS A 62 -7.95 2.24 0.24
C CYS A 62 -9.16 1.78 -0.60
N LYS A 63 -9.88 2.71 -1.23
CA LYS A 63 -11.01 2.36 -2.13
C LYS A 63 -10.53 1.55 -3.33
N LYS A 64 -9.49 2.01 -4.03
CA LYS A 64 -8.95 1.30 -5.20
C LYS A 64 -8.50 -0.12 -4.87
N VAL A 65 -7.83 -0.33 -3.73
CA VAL A 65 -7.42 -1.66 -3.26
C VAL A 65 -8.65 -2.55 -3.07
N LYS A 66 -9.70 -2.05 -2.40
CA LYS A 66 -10.93 -2.80 -2.14
C LYS A 66 -11.75 -3.06 -3.41
N ASP A 67 -11.78 -2.13 -4.36
CA ASP A 67 -12.48 -2.27 -5.65
C ASP A 67 -11.89 -3.42 -6.48
N GLU A 68 -10.59 -3.65 -6.32
CA GLU A 68 -9.86 -4.78 -6.93
C GLU A 68 -9.95 -6.08 -6.10
N LYS A 69 -10.80 -6.08 -5.06
CA LYS A 69 -11.06 -7.21 -4.15
C LYS A 69 -9.84 -7.66 -3.35
N ILE A 70 -8.87 -6.78 -3.16
CA ILE A 70 -7.72 -7.00 -2.29
C ILE A 70 -8.07 -6.51 -0.88
N VAL A 71 -7.67 -7.27 0.15
CA VAL A 71 -7.93 -6.88 1.54
C VAL A 71 -7.05 -5.69 1.91
N TRP A 72 -7.68 -4.62 2.41
CA TRP A 72 -6.97 -3.50 3.01
C TRP A 72 -6.75 -3.76 4.51
N ILE A 73 -5.50 -3.86 4.94
CA ILE A 73 -5.16 -4.04 6.37
C ILE A 73 -5.05 -2.67 7.03
N GLY A 74 -6.19 -2.12 7.44
CA GLY A 74 -6.28 -0.81 8.07
C GLY A 74 -7.72 -0.36 8.27
N PRO A 75 -7.94 0.88 8.75
CA PRO A 75 -9.26 1.49 8.79
C PRO A 75 -9.86 1.62 7.39
N ASP A 76 -11.18 1.63 7.28
CA ASP A 76 -11.84 1.83 5.99
C ASP A 76 -11.64 3.25 5.45
N ALA A 77 -11.92 3.43 4.16
CA ALA A 77 -11.74 4.71 3.48
C ALA A 77 -12.57 5.86 4.07
N GLU A 78 -13.73 5.56 4.67
CA GLU A 78 -14.56 6.57 5.34
C GLU A 78 -13.88 7.06 6.62
N THR A 79 -13.42 6.13 7.44
CA THR A 79 -12.64 6.40 8.65
C THR A 79 -11.36 7.18 8.32
N ILE A 80 -10.62 6.77 7.28
CA ILE A 80 -9.43 7.50 6.82
C ILE A 80 -9.78 8.94 6.42
N SER A 81 -10.87 9.13 5.69
CA SER A 81 -11.32 10.47 5.26
C SER A 81 -11.67 11.36 6.47
N LEU A 82 -12.37 10.80 7.45
CA LEU A 82 -12.75 11.51 8.67
C LEU A 82 -11.53 11.88 9.52
N MET A 83 -10.55 10.98 9.66
CA MET A 83 -9.32 11.24 10.42
C MET A 83 -8.39 12.25 9.73
N GLY A 84 -8.37 12.28 8.39
CA GLY A 84 -7.59 13.23 7.61
C GLY A 84 -8.17 14.65 7.59
N ASP A 85 -9.45 14.80 7.92
CA ASP A 85 -10.12 16.09 7.96
C ASP A 85 -9.78 16.85 9.25
N LYS A 86 -8.72 17.66 9.18
CA LYS A 86 -8.28 18.55 10.27
C LYS A 86 -9.29 19.66 10.61
N ILE A 87 -10.30 19.90 9.79
CA ILE A 87 -11.36 20.89 10.04
C ILE A 87 -12.48 20.26 10.89
N ASN A 88 -12.75 18.96 10.71
CA ASN A 88 -13.73 18.20 11.49
C ASN A 88 -13.13 17.40 12.67
N SER A 89 -11.81 17.40 12.83
CA SER A 89 -11.13 16.84 14.00
C SER A 89 -11.28 17.77 15.21
N LYS A 90 -12.33 17.56 16.02
CA LYS A 90 -12.57 18.23 17.30
C LYS A 90 -12.84 17.23 18.42
#